data_AF-A0A2B4RG80-F1
#
_entry.id   AF-A0A2B4RG80-F1
#
_cell.length_a   1.000
_cell.length_b   1.000
_cell.length_c   1.000
_cell.angle_alpha   90.00
_cell.angle_beta   90.00
_cell.angle_gamma   90.00
#
_symmetry.space_group_name_H-M   'P 1'
#
loop_
_entity.id
_entity.type
_entity.pdbx_description
1 polymer ?
#
loop_
_entity_poly.entity_id
_entity_poly.type
_entity_poly.pdbx_seq_one_letter_code
_entity_poly.pdbx_strand_id
1 'polypeptide(L)'
;MREIIQKSGIYEPGLSNHPLVYGFMQDTAAKVKPRIIKFRSVKNFDKEKFQEHLNSAPWLVGEVFDSVEDRVGFVSILMTEIVNDHMPFQQMRVRDPDVPYMNSEWEEAVWARCRAARRYRRTNAPEDLINLKKF
;
A
#
# COMPACT_ATOMS: atom_id res chain seq x y z
N MET A 1 12.73 18.33 19.60
CA MET A 1 11.49 18.96 19.12
C MET A 1 11.92 19.95 18.03
N ARG A 2 11.50 19.80 16.77
CA ARG A 2 11.86 20.77 15.72
C ARG A 2 10.92 21.95 15.83
N GLU A 3 11.47 23.18 15.81
CA GLU A 3 10.65 24.39 15.73
C GLU A 3 9.94 24.43 14.37
N ILE A 4 8.61 24.58 14.41
CA ILE A 4 7.73 24.57 13.23
C ILE A 4 7.93 25.84 12.39
N ILE A 5 8.25 26.95 13.05
CA ILE A 5 8.56 28.23 12.43
C ILE A 5 10.08 28.33 12.28
N GLN A 6 10.55 28.41 11.05
CA GLN A 6 11.98 28.43 10.75
C GLN A 6 12.54 29.84 10.70
N LYS A 7 11.72 30.81 10.25
CA LYS A 7 12.04 32.24 10.21
C LYS A 7 10.75 33.03 10.37
N SER A 8 10.81 34.14 11.10
CA SER A 8 9.73 35.12 11.17
C SER A 8 10.31 36.52 11.14
N GLY A 9 9.52 37.49 10.73
CA GLY A 9 9.98 38.86 10.63
C GLY A 9 8.87 39.83 10.25
N ILE A 10 9.26 41.09 10.28
CA ILE A 10 8.44 42.23 9.90
C ILE A 10 9.12 42.85 8.68
N TYR A 11 8.35 43.08 7.61
CA TYR A 11 8.80 43.67 6.37
C TYR A 11 7.94 44.89 6.04
N GLU A 12 8.56 46.01 5.70
CA GLU A 12 7.84 47.24 5.34
C GLU A 12 7.93 47.46 3.83
N PRO A 13 6.92 47.00 3.05
CA PRO A 13 6.94 47.14 1.60
C PRO A 13 6.67 48.57 1.09
N GLY A 14 6.27 49.50 1.97
CA GLY A 14 5.82 50.85 1.58
C GLY A 14 4.50 50.88 0.79
N LEU A 15 3.85 49.72 0.62
CA LEU A 15 2.59 49.56 -0.12
C LEU A 15 1.35 49.80 0.75
N SER A 16 1.50 49.79 2.07
CA SER A 16 0.43 50.04 3.03
C SER A 16 1.00 50.73 4.28
N ASN A 17 0.13 51.39 5.05
CA ASN A 17 0.50 52.01 6.34
C ASN A 17 0.76 50.98 7.46
N HIS A 18 0.73 49.68 7.15
CA HIS A 18 1.01 48.61 8.08
C HIS A 18 2.17 47.74 7.60
N PRO A 19 3.06 47.33 8.52
CA PRO A 19 4.15 46.44 8.18
C PRO A 19 3.63 45.00 7.96
N LEU A 20 4.18 44.31 6.96
CA LEU A 20 3.90 42.92 6.65
C LEU A 20 4.60 42.01 7.67
N VAL A 21 3.83 41.32 8.49
CA VAL A 21 4.35 40.27 9.37
C VAL A 21 4.35 38.96 8.60
N TYR A 22 5.51 38.29 8.53
CA TYR A 22 5.66 37.02 7.82
C TYR A 22 6.31 35.94 8.68
N GLY A 23 6.03 34.68 8.33
CA GLY A 23 6.63 33.50 8.93
C GLY A 23 6.78 32.38 7.92
N PHE A 24 7.94 31.76 7.87
CA PHE A 24 8.20 30.55 7.09
C PHE A 24 8.00 29.34 7.99
N MET A 25 6.95 28.59 7.70
CA MET A 25 6.65 27.34 8.38
C MET A 25 7.16 26.18 7.55
N GLN A 26 7.98 25.30 8.15
CA GLN A 26 8.39 24.05 7.51
C GLN A 26 7.90 22.88 8.35
N ASP A 27 6.64 22.52 8.14
CA ASP A 27 6.09 21.29 8.71
C ASP A 27 6.22 20.15 7.70
N THR A 28 6.64 18.98 8.19
CA THR A 28 6.63 17.75 7.40
C THR A 28 5.40 16.96 7.79
N ALA A 29 4.41 16.90 6.89
CA ALA A 29 3.24 16.05 7.11
C ALA A 29 3.67 14.65 7.53
N ALA A 30 3.12 14.18 8.67
CA ALA A 30 3.43 12.86 9.18
C ALA A 30 3.15 11.83 8.09
N LYS A 31 4.13 10.97 7.79
CA LYS A 31 3.94 9.91 6.79
C LYS A 31 2.86 8.96 7.30
N VAL A 32 1.70 8.98 6.65
CA VAL A 32 0.63 8.03 6.93
C VAL A 32 1.14 6.63 6.60
N LYS A 33 1.06 5.72 7.58
CA LYS A 33 1.44 4.32 7.36
C LYS A 33 0.44 3.72 6.36
N PRO A 34 0.93 3.06 5.29
CA PRO A 34 0.02 2.44 4.32
C PRO A 34 -0.81 1.36 4.99
N ARG A 35 -2.10 1.29 4.67
CA ARG A 35 -2.97 0.19 5.09
C ARG A 35 -2.57 -1.07 4.32
N ILE A 36 -2.26 -2.14 5.05
CA ILE A 36 -1.96 -3.45 4.46
C ILE A 36 -3.08 -4.40 4.84
N ILE A 37 -3.73 -4.99 3.84
CA ILE A 37 -4.77 -5.99 4.03
C ILE A 37 -4.18 -7.36 3.67
N LYS A 38 -4.47 -8.36 4.50
CA LYS A 38 -4.18 -9.78 4.23
C LYS A 38 -5.44 -10.43 3.69
N PHE A 39 -5.34 -11.11 2.57
CA PHE A 39 -6.46 -11.84 1.97
C PHE A 39 -5.96 -13.14 1.34
N ARG A 40 -6.87 -14.06 1.06
CA ARG A 40 -6.56 -15.30 0.38
C ARG A 40 -6.74 -15.13 -1.13
N SER A 41 -5.72 -15.45 -1.91
CA SER A 41 -5.75 -15.27 -3.36
C SER A 41 -6.37 -16.48 -4.04
N VAL A 42 -7.39 -16.24 -4.87
CA VAL A 42 -8.09 -17.27 -5.67
C VAL A 42 -7.84 -17.06 -7.17
N LYS A 43 -6.93 -16.15 -7.54
CA LYS A 43 -6.71 -15.76 -8.94
C LYS A 43 -6.23 -16.91 -9.83
N ASN A 44 -5.36 -17.77 -9.28
CA ASN A 44 -4.77 -18.90 -10.00
C ASN A 44 -5.31 -20.24 -9.45
N PHE A 45 -6.54 -20.23 -8.93
CA PHE A 45 -7.13 -21.43 -8.34
C PHE A 45 -7.50 -22.42 -9.44
N ASP A 46 -6.84 -23.58 -9.41
CA ASP A 46 -7.13 -24.70 -10.30
C ASP A 46 -7.98 -25.72 -9.54
N LYS A 47 -9.25 -25.81 -9.91
CA LYS A 47 -10.22 -26.65 -9.23
C LYS A 47 -9.88 -28.13 -9.36
N GLU A 48 -9.40 -28.56 -10.53
CA GLU A 48 -9.11 -29.97 -10.80
C GLU A 48 -7.92 -30.42 -9.94
N LYS A 49 -6.83 -29.64 -9.95
CA LYS A 49 -5.67 -29.93 -9.10
C LYS A 49 -5.98 -29.87 -7.61
N PHE A 50 -6.85 -28.96 -7.19
CA PHE A 50 -7.28 -28.90 -5.80
C PHE A 50 -8.06 -30.17 -5.40
N GLN A 51 -8.96 -30.63 -6.26
CA GLN A 51 -9.70 -31.88 -6.03
C GLN A 51 -8.79 -33.10 -6.04
N GLU A 52 -7.84 -33.19 -6.97
CA GLU A 52 -6.83 -34.24 -7.00
C GLU A 52 -5.96 -34.24 -5.73
N HIS A 53 -5.53 -33.06 -5.27
CA HIS A 53 -4.74 -32.94 -4.05
C HIS A 53 -5.56 -33.38 -2.81
N LEU A 54 -6.84 -33.01 -2.74
CA LEU A 54 -7.72 -33.48 -1.67
C LEU A 54 -7.93 -35.00 -1.72
N ASN A 55 -8.10 -35.59 -2.90
CA ASN A 55 -8.33 -37.03 -3.04
C ASN A 55 -7.07 -37.86 -2.74
N SER A 56 -5.89 -37.31 -3.04
CA SER A 56 -4.60 -37.98 -2.78
C SER A 56 -4.07 -37.78 -1.36
N ALA A 57 -4.67 -36.88 -0.59
CA ALA A 57 -4.19 -36.58 0.76
C ALA A 57 -4.41 -37.77 1.72
N PRO A 58 -3.46 -38.04 2.63
CA PRO A 58 -3.48 -39.22 3.48
C PRO A 58 -4.39 -39.04 4.72
N TRP A 59 -5.69 -38.84 4.49
CA TRP A 59 -6.68 -38.59 5.58
C TRP A 59 -6.71 -39.70 6.63
N LEU A 60 -6.56 -40.95 6.19
CA LEU A 60 -6.61 -42.14 7.04
C LEU A 60 -5.46 -42.20 8.07
N VAL A 61 -4.35 -41.49 7.85
CA VAL A 61 -3.24 -41.42 8.81
C VAL A 61 -3.69 -40.79 10.13
N GLY A 62 -4.73 -39.94 10.09
CA GLY A 62 -5.34 -39.38 11.28
C GLY A 62 -5.92 -40.44 12.22
N GLU A 63 -6.34 -41.61 11.73
CA GLU A 63 -6.96 -42.64 12.58
C GLU A 63 -5.98 -43.29 13.55
N VAL A 64 -4.67 -43.16 13.29
CA VAL A 64 -3.60 -43.69 14.13
C VAL A 64 -3.48 -42.95 15.46
N PHE A 65 -3.97 -41.72 15.56
CA PHE A 65 -3.93 -40.96 16.81
C PHE A 65 -4.97 -41.47 17.81
N ASP A 66 -4.61 -41.55 19.09
CA ASP A 66 -5.49 -42.05 20.15
C ASP A 66 -6.47 -40.97 20.65
N SER A 67 -6.05 -39.69 20.67
CA SER A 67 -6.88 -38.58 21.14
C SER A 67 -7.73 -38.00 20.02
N VAL A 68 -8.97 -37.65 20.34
CA VAL A 68 -9.87 -36.97 19.38
C VAL A 68 -9.31 -35.61 18.97
N GLU A 69 -8.70 -34.89 19.90
CA GLU A 69 -8.05 -33.61 19.68
C GLU A 69 -6.92 -33.71 18.65
N ASP A 70 -6.09 -34.75 18.75
CA ASP A 70 -4.97 -34.99 17.83
C ASP A 70 -5.46 -35.33 16.43
N ARG A 71 -6.53 -36.12 16.33
CA ARG A 71 -7.19 -36.42 15.03
C ARG A 71 -7.70 -35.16 14.35
N VAL A 72 -8.41 -34.31 15.10
CA VAL A 72 -8.93 -33.03 14.60
C VAL A 72 -7.78 -32.09 14.22
N GLY A 73 -6.73 -32.03 15.04
CA GLY A 73 -5.54 -31.24 14.78
C GLY A 73 -4.85 -31.65 13.49
N PHE A 74 -4.63 -32.95 13.28
CA PHE A 74 -4.02 -33.48 12.07
C PHE A 74 -4.82 -33.10 10.81
N VAL A 75 -6.14 -33.35 10.81
CA VAL A 75 -7.01 -33.00 9.68
C VAL A 75 -7.00 -31.51 9.42
N SER A 76 -7.02 -30.69 10.47
CA SER A 76 -6.98 -29.22 10.36
C SER A 76 -5.68 -28.74 9.71
N ILE A 77 -4.54 -29.29 10.12
CA ILE A 77 -3.22 -28.96 9.56
C ILE A 77 -3.16 -29.37 8.10
N LEU A 78 -3.47 -30.63 7.78
CA LEU A 78 -3.43 -31.17 6.42
C LEU A 78 -4.32 -30.34 5.47
N MET A 79 -5.55 -30.05 5.88
CA MET A 79 -6.47 -29.23 5.11
C MET A 79 -5.93 -27.81 4.91
N THR A 80 -5.36 -27.21 5.96
CA THR A 80 -4.79 -25.86 5.89
C THR A 80 -3.60 -25.79 4.94
N GLU A 81 -2.75 -26.82 4.92
CA GLU A 81 -1.63 -26.94 3.98
C GLU A 81 -2.12 -27.00 2.54
N ILE A 82 -3.03 -27.93 2.22
CA ILE A 82 -3.62 -28.06 0.89
C ILE A 82 -4.27 -26.74 0.43
N VAL A 83 -5.02 -26.10 1.32
CA VAL A 83 -5.65 -24.81 1.04
C VAL A 83 -4.62 -23.69 0.84
N ASN A 84 -3.52 -23.69 1.57
CA ASN A 84 -2.46 -22.68 1.41
C ASN A 84 -1.67 -22.85 0.12
N ASP A 85 -1.47 -24.08 -0.35
CA ASP A 85 -0.79 -24.37 -1.61
C ASP A 85 -1.60 -23.87 -2.81
N HIS A 86 -2.92 -24.14 -2.80
CA HIS A 86 -3.80 -23.78 -3.91
C HIS A 86 -4.34 -22.35 -3.84
N MET A 87 -4.44 -21.79 -2.63
CA MET A 87 -4.97 -20.45 -2.41
C MET A 87 -4.10 -19.72 -1.38
N PRO A 88 -2.90 -19.25 -1.73
CA PRO A 88 -1.98 -18.67 -0.75
C PRO A 88 -2.49 -17.34 -0.18
N PHE A 89 -2.09 -17.05 1.05
CA PHE A 89 -2.28 -15.71 1.63
C PHE A 89 -1.41 -14.70 0.91
N GLN A 90 -2.03 -13.60 0.49
CA GLN A 90 -1.36 -12.47 -0.13
C GLN A 90 -1.62 -11.21 0.68
N GLN A 91 -0.70 -10.25 0.56
CA GLN A 91 -0.81 -8.95 1.17
C GLN A 91 -0.91 -7.90 0.08
N MET A 92 -1.83 -6.96 0.24
CA MET A 92 -1.94 -5.82 -0.66
C MET A 92 -1.96 -4.52 0.12
N ARG A 93 -1.19 -3.55 -0.37
CA ARG A 93 -1.28 -2.17 0.10
C ARG A 93 -2.53 -1.55 -0.50
N VAL A 94 -3.42 -1.07 0.35
CA VAL A 94 -4.64 -0.40 -0.05
C VAL A 94 -4.41 1.10 0.06
N ARG A 95 -4.72 1.82 -1.02
CA ARG A 95 -4.73 3.28 -1.04
C ARG A 95 -6.00 3.73 -0.31
N ASP A 96 -5.87 4.76 0.52
CA ASP A 96 -7.05 5.41 1.09
C ASP A 96 -7.96 5.93 -0.03
N PRO A 97 -9.30 5.94 0.17
CA PRO A 97 -10.21 6.52 -0.79
C PRO A 97 -9.86 7.98 -1.03
N ASP A 98 -10.09 8.44 -2.27
CA ASP A 98 -9.87 9.84 -2.60
C ASP A 98 -10.84 10.74 -1.82
N VAL A 99 -10.41 11.99 -1.61
CA VAL A 99 -11.20 12.97 -0.86
C VAL A 99 -12.52 13.28 -1.59
N PRO A 100 -13.64 13.53 -0.88
CA PRO A 100 -14.96 13.71 -1.52
C PRO A 100 -15.04 14.85 -2.55
N TYR A 101 -14.14 15.83 -2.44
CA TYR A 101 -14.04 16.98 -3.33
C TYR A 101 -12.95 16.82 -4.41
N MET A 102 -12.39 15.62 -4.58
CA MET A 102 -11.45 15.32 -5.66
C MET A 102 -12.19 15.41 -7.00
N ASN A 103 -11.62 16.16 -7.96
CA ASN A 103 -12.13 16.23 -9.33
C ASN A 103 -11.24 15.45 -10.30
N SER A 104 -11.77 15.13 -11.48
CA SER A 104 -11.07 14.35 -12.51
C SER A 104 -9.83 15.07 -13.04
N GLU A 105 -9.90 16.39 -13.25
CA GLU A 105 -8.76 17.19 -13.72
C GLU A 105 -7.57 17.13 -12.77
N TRP A 106 -7.82 17.25 -11.46
CA TRP A 106 -6.77 17.14 -10.46
C TRP A 106 -6.21 15.73 -10.37
N GLU A 107 -7.06 14.71 -10.49
CA GLU A 107 -6.62 13.32 -10.52
C GLU A 107 -5.69 13.03 -11.71
N GLU A 108 -6.07 13.49 -12.90
CA GLU A 108 -5.26 13.39 -14.11
C GLU A 108 -3.91 14.11 -13.97
N ALA A 109 -3.89 15.30 -13.37
CA ALA A 109 -2.66 16.03 -13.09
C ALA A 109 -1.75 15.26 -12.11
N VAL A 110 -2.32 14.70 -11.04
CA VAL A 110 -1.58 13.86 -10.07
C VAL A 110 -1.02 12.61 -10.75
N TRP A 111 -1.79 11.96 -11.62
CA TRP A 111 -1.34 10.80 -12.39
C TRP A 111 -0.27 11.14 -13.42
N ALA A 112 -0.38 12.27 -14.12
CA ALA A 112 0.62 12.76 -15.05
C ALA A 112 1.96 13.01 -14.35
N ARG A 113 1.94 13.71 -13.20
CA ARG A 113 3.13 13.89 -12.36
C ARG A 113 3.71 12.56 -11.88
N CYS A 114 2.86 11.63 -11.41
CA CYS A 114 3.32 10.30 -10.98
C CYS A 114 3.96 9.50 -12.13
N ARG A 115 3.40 9.58 -13.35
CA ARG A 115 3.97 8.95 -14.56
C ARG A 115 5.33 9.55 -14.90
N ALA A 116 5.45 10.88 -14.91
CA ALA A 116 6.72 11.57 -15.15
C ALA A 116 7.78 11.19 -14.10
N ALA A 117 7.40 11.13 -12.82
CA ALA A 117 8.30 10.73 -11.74
C ALA A 117 8.78 9.27 -11.89
N ARG A 118 7.89 8.34 -12.27
CA ARG A 118 8.27 6.95 -12.55
C ARG A 118 9.22 6.84 -13.75
N ARG A 119 8.97 7.63 -14.80
CA ARG A 119 9.84 7.69 -15.98
C ARG A 119 11.23 8.18 -15.61
N TYR A 120 11.33 9.31 -14.92
CA TYR A 120 12.61 9.86 -14.46
C TYR A 120 13.37 8.89 -13.55
N ARG A 121 12.70 8.19 -12.63
CA ARG A 121 13.38 7.16 -11.80
C ARG A 121 13.95 6.00 -12.60
N ARG A 122 13.38 5.69 -13.76
CA ARG A 122 13.84 4.60 -14.63
C ARG A 122 14.99 5.05 -15.53
N THR A 123 14.92 6.24 -16.10
CA THR A 123 15.88 6.73 -17.11
C THR A 123 16.99 7.59 -16.51
N ASN A 124 16.71 8.30 -15.41
CA ASN A 124 17.55 9.33 -14.80
C ASN A 124 18.02 10.43 -15.76
N ALA A 125 17.29 10.65 -16.86
CA ALA A 125 17.66 11.61 -17.90
C ALA A 125 17.33 13.07 -17.50
N PRO A 126 18.15 14.06 -17.89
CA PRO A 126 17.88 15.48 -17.60
C PRO A 126 16.57 15.99 -18.20
N GLU A 127 16.21 15.52 -19.40
CA GLU A 127 14.95 15.87 -20.08
C GLU A 127 13.73 15.39 -19.30
N ASP A 128 13.78 14.17 -18.76
CA ASP A 128 12.72 13.61 -17.92
C ASP A 128 12.60 14.36 -16.60
N LEU A 129 13.70 14.89 -16.06
CA LEU A 129 13.68 15.78 -14.89
C LEU A 129 13.00 17.12 -15.22
N ILE A 130 13.29 17.71 -16.38
CA ILE A 130 12.62 18.95 -16.83
C ILE A 130 11.12 18.71 -16.98
N ASN A 131 10.73 17.58 -17.58
CA ASN A 131 9.33 17.20 -17.72
C ASN A 131 8.64 16.98 -16.37
N LEU A 132 9.33 16.40 -15.39
CA LEU A 132 8.80 16.25 -14.03
C LEU A 132 8.57 17.62 -13.34
N LYS A 133 9.43 18.60 -13.58
CA LYS A 133 9.34 19.96 -13.00
C LYS A 133 8.24 20.84 -13.60
N LYS A 134 7.53 20.39 -14.64
CA LYS A 134 6.38 21.11 -15.23
C LYS A 134 5.09 20.99 -14.38
N PHE A 135 5.10 20.12 -13.37
CA PHE A 135 3.98 19.86 -12.46
C PHE A 135 4.25 20.35 -11.04
#